data_AF-A0A2V7VAT0-F1
#
_entry.id   AF-A0A2V7VAT0-F1
#
_cell.length_a   1.000
_cell.length_b   1.000
_cell.length_c   1.000
_cell.angle_alpha   90.00
_cell.angle_beta   90.00
_cell.angle_gamma   90.00
#
_symmetry.space_group_name_H-M   'P 1'
#
loop_
_entity.id
_entity.type
_entity.pdbx_description
1 polymer ?
#
loop_
_entity_poly.entity_id
_entity_poly.type
_entity_poly.pdbx_seq_one_letter_code
_entity_poly.pdbx_strand_id
1 'polypeptide(L)'
;MSAKGRGGLVAPFTHLQHRVGIFAQDDFKVRNDLTLNLGLTWEFTSPWVEKDNRQSNIDLTTGKLILAGQNGNSRALYDAFYGGFEPRVGFAWTPSDKWVLRGGFGIVQYMEGTGKNLRLTQNPP
;
A
#
# COMPACT_ATOMS: atom_id res chain seq x y z
N MET A 1 28.50 20.27 -9.66
CA MET A 1 28.07 19.22 -10.61
C MET A 1 26.98 18.40 -9.98
N SER A 2 25.80 18.31 -10.60
CA SER A 2 24.89 17.14 -10.64
C SER A 2 23.52 17.64 -11.12
N ALA A 3 23.31 17.55 -12.43
CA ALA A 3 22.05 17.89 -13.08
C ALA A 3 21.05 16.76 -12.84
N LYS A 4 20.14 16.96 -11.88
CA LYS A 4 18.94 16.13 -11.74
C LYS A 4 17.95 16.50 -12.86
N GLY A 5 17.69 15.56 -13.75
CA GLY A 5 16.93 15.74 -14.99
C GLY A 5 15.64 16.54 -14.81
N ARG A 6 15.57 17.68 -15.51
CA ARG A 6 14.37 18.53 -15.57
C ARG A 6 13.49 18.05 -16.73
N GLY A 7 12.38 17.42 -16.39
CA GLY A 7 11.22 17.40 -17.28
C GLY A 7 10.50 18.74 -17.15
N GLY A 8 10.37 19.48 -18.26
CA GLY A 8 9.50 20.66 -18.43
C GLY A 8 9.84 21.91 -17.60
N LEU A 9 9.54 23.10 -18.14
CA LEU A 9 9.70 24.41 -17.49
C LEU A 9 8.65 24.67 -16.38
N VAL A 10 8.02 23.63 -15.83
CA VAL A 10 6.93 23.74 -14.87
C VAL A 10 7.48 23.44 -13.47
N ALA A 11 7.05 24.21 -12.46
CA ALA A 11 7.42 23.99 -11.08
C ALA A 11 7.14 22.52 -10.69
N PRO A 12 8.10 21.82 -10.06
CA PRO A 12 7.99 20.38 -9.80
C PRO A 12 6.74 20.07 -8.96
N PHE A 13 6.03 19.02 -9.32
CA PHE A 13 4.93 18.48 -8.54
C PHE A 13 5.48 17.62 -7.41
N THR A 14 5.05 17.89 -6.17
CA THR A 14 5.48 17.12 -5.00
C THR A 14 4.32 16.30 -4.49
N HIS A 15 4.40 14.98 -4.66
CA HIS A 15 3.43 14.05 -4.07
C HIS A 15 3.89 13.63 -2.68
N LEU A 16 2.98 13.72 -1.73
CA LEU A 16 3.16 13.25 -0.37
C LEU A 16 2.28 12.01 -0.16
N GLN A 17 2.87 11.02 0.48
CA GLN A 17 2.20 9.78 0.86
C GLN A 17 2.77 9.33 2.21
N HIS A 18 1.89 8.98 3.13
CA HIS A 18 2.22 8.40 4.42
C HIS A 18 1.94 6.89 4.35
N ARG A 19 2.80 6.10 4.98
CA ARG A 19 2.60 4.66 5.14
C ARG A 19 2.76 4.28 6.59
N VAL A 20 1.86 3.44 7.06
CA VAL A 20 1.87 2.92 8.43
C VAL A 20 1.71 1.42 8.33
N GLY A 21 2.62 0.69 8.97
CA GLY A 21 2.55 -0.76 9.09
C GLY A 21 2.41 -1.16 10.55
N ILE A 22 1.50 -2.06 10.86
CA ILE A 22 1.36 -2.70 12.18
C ILE A 22 1.53 -4.19 11.98
N PHE A 23 2.37 -4.82 12.80
CA PHE A 23 2.59 -6.26 12.73
C PHE A 23 2.43 -6.90 14.11
N ALA A 24 1.94 -8.14 14.11
CA ALA A 24 1.91 -9.01 15.27
C ALA A 24 2.23 -10.43 14.81
N GLN A 25 3.04 -11.14 15.59
CA GLN A 25 3.38 -12.53 15.32
C GLN A 25 3.50 -13.28 16.63
N ASP A 26 3.05 -14.54 16.62
CA ASP A 26 3.10 -15.45 17.76
C ASP A 26 3.43 -16.87 17.30
N ASP A 27 4.17 -17.60 18.15
CA ASP A 27 4.53 -18.99 17.95
C ASP A 27 3.84 -19.85 19.00
N PHE A 28 2.71 -20.43 18.61
CA PHE A 28 1.85 -21.16 19.51
C PHE A 28 2.20 -22.64 19.54
N LYS A 29 2.70 -23.12 20.68
CA LYS A 29 2.94 -24.55 20.91
C LYS A 29 1.62 -25.24 21.27
N VAL A 30 0.97 -25.83 20.28
CA VAL A 30 -0.27 -26.60 20.48
C VAL A 30 0.00 -27.86 21.30
N ARG A 31 1.13 -28.51 21.04
CA ARG A 31 1.58 -29.76 21.68
C ARG A 31 3.12 -29.76 21.73
N ASN A 32 3.71 -30.70 22.45
CA ASN A 32 5.18 -30.85 22.52
C ASN A 32 5.81 -31.16 21.14
N ASP A 33 5.04 -31.71 20.21
CA ASP A 33 5.45 -32.08 18.87
C ASP A 33 4.90 -31.16 17.78
N LEU A 34 3.97 -30.24 18.09
CA LEU A 34 3.28 -29.38 17.13
C LEU A 34 3.31 -27.91 17.54
N THR A 35 3.91 -27.08 16.68
CA THR A 35 3.94 -25.62 16.81
C THR A 35 3.25 -24.99 15.60
N LEU A 36 2.41 -23.99 15.85
CA LEU A 36 1.82 -23.12 14.83
C LEU A 36 2.52 -21.76 14.87
N ASN A 37 2.85 -21.22 13.71
CA ASN A 37 3.49 -19.91 13.55
C ASN A 37 2.42 -19.00 12.94
N LEU A 38 1.93 -18.01 13.68
CA LEU A 38 0.85 -17.14 13.26
C LEU A 38 1.35 -15.71 13.18
N GLY A 39 1.23 -15.09 12.01
CA GLY A 39 1.61 -13.71 11.78
C GLY A 39 0.50 -12.94 11.08
N LEU A 40 0.33 -11.69 11.45
CA LEU A 40 -0.52 -10.75 10.74
C LEU A 40 0.21 -9.43 10.61
N THR A 41 0.20 -8.88 9.41
CA THR A 41 0.63 -7.51 9.17
C THR A 41 -0.50 -6.75 8.51
N TRP A 42 -0.69 -5.51 8.93
CA TRP A 42 -1.63 -4.58 8.32
C TRP A 42 -0.84 -3.37 7.87
N GLU A 43 -0.84 -3.13 6.56
CA GLU A 43 -0.24 -1.93 5.97
C GLU A 43 -1.35 -1.00 5.52
N PHE A 44 -1.24 0.25 5.95
CA PHE A 44 -2.04 1.36 5.48
C PHE A 44 -1.17 2.31 4.67
N THR A 45 -1.63 2.60 3.47
CA THR A 45 -0.97 3.53 2.57
C THR A 45 -1.93 4.68 2.30
N SER A 46 -1.55 5.89 2.72
CA SER A 46 -2.40 7.06 2.52
C SER A 46 -2.55 7.38 1.03
N PRO A 47 -3.68 7.99 0.65
CA PRO A 47 -3.83 8.57 -0.68
C PRO A 47 -2.72 9.59 -0.99
N TRP A 48 -2.39 9.70 -2.27
CA TRP A 48 -1.41 10.60 -2.83
C TRP A 48 -2.01 12.00 -2.88
N VAL A 49 -1.41 12.91 -2.14
CA VAL A 49 -1.78 14.33 -2.19
C VAL A 49 -0.65 15.13 -2.80
N GLU A 50 -0.98 16.06 -3.69
CA GLU A 50 -0.02 17.05 -4.17
C GLU A 50 0.07 18.19 -3.16
N LYS A 51 1.30 18.63 -2.85
CA LYS A 51 1.57 19.64 -1.82
C LYS A 51 0.75 20.92 -2.02
N ASP A 52 0.60 21.36 -3.27
CA ASP A 52 -0.06 22.62 -3.65
C ASP A 52 -1.48 22.38 -4.24
N ASN A 53 -2.07 21.19 -4.04
CA ASN A 53 -3.40 20.80 -4.52
C ASN A 53 -3.58 20.90 -6.04
N ARG A 54 -2.51 20.73 -6.82
CA ARG A 54 -2.56 20.81 -8.29
C ARG A 54 -3.01 19.50 -8.96
N GLN A 55 -3.86 18.72 -8.29
CA GLN A 55 -4.44 17.49 -8.81
C GLN A 55 -5.87 17.74 -9.30
N SER A 56 -6.21 17.18 -10.45
CA SER A 56 -7.56 17.12 -11.00
C SER A 56 -7.93 15.67 -11.29
N ASN A 57 -9.20 15.33 -11.11
CA ASN A 57 -9.76 14.02 -11.44
C ASN A 57 -11.11 14.24 -12.13
N ILE A 58 -11.68 13.21 -12.74
CA ILE A 58 -13.02 13.28 -13.35
C ILE A 58 -13.94 12.39 -12.54
N ASP A 59 -15.07 12.93 -12.10
CA ASP A 59 -16.13 12.12 -11.51
C ASP A 59 -16.81 11.30 -12.62
N LEU A 60 -16.60 9.98 -12.59
CA LEU A 60 -17.12 9.05 -13.59
C LEU A 60 -18.66 8.91 -13.57
N THR A 61 -19.32 9.38 -12.52
CA THR A 61 -20.79 9.34 -12.38
C THR A 61 -21.44 10.58 -13.01
N THR A 62 -20.80 11.75 -12.88
CA THR A 62 -21.35 13.04 -13.33
C THR A 62 -20.63 13.63 -14.54
N GLY A 63 -19.50 13.06 -14.95
CA GLY A 63 -18.66 13.56 -16.04
C GLY A 63 -17.97 14.89 -15.75
N LYS A 64 -17.99 15.37 -14.50
CA LYS A 64 -17.45 16.67 -14.11
C LYS A 64 -16.00 16.58 -13.67
N LEU A 65 -15.22 17.60 -14.01
CA LEU A 65 -13.87 17.80 -13.51
C LEU A 65 -13.92 18.18 -12.02
N ILE A 66 -13.26 17.40 -11.17
CA ILE A 66 -13.09 17.65 -9.74
C ILE A 66 -11.65 18.10 -9.46
N LEU A 67 -11.52 19.18 -8.69
CA LEU A 67 -10.24 19.78 -8.30
C LEU A 67 -9.95 19.49 -6.83
N ALA A 68 -8.70 19.13 -6.52
CA ALA A 68 -8.27 18.78 -5.17
C ALA A 68 -8.52 19.93 -4.17
N GLY A 69 -9.22 19.65 -3.07
CA GLY A 69 -9.48 20.63 -2.02
C GLY A 69 -10.48 21.73 -2.37
N GLN A 70 -11.19 21.65 -3.50
CA GLN A 70 -12.23 22.60 -3.90
C GLN A 70 -13.62 21.96 -3.89
N ASN A 71 -14.66 22.75 -3.64
CA ASN A 71 -16.07 22.33 -3.67
C ASN A 71 -16.39 21.10 -2.79
N GLY A 72 -15.69 20.96 -1.64
CA GLY A 72 -15.88 19.83 -0.71
C GLY A 72 -15.11 18.56 -1.08
N ASN A 73 -14.35 18.56 -2.17
CA ASN A 73 -13.59 17.39 -2.61
C ASN A 73 -12.32 17.17 -1.76
N SER A 74 -12.03 15.89 -1.47
CA SER A 74 -10.78 15.48 -0.79
C SER A 74 -9.55 15.93 -1.57
N ARG A 75 -8.48 16.31 -0.86
CA ARG A 75 -7.20 16.70 -1.48
C ARG A 75 -6.55 15.60 -2.31
N ALA A 76 -6.91 14.33 -2.04
CA ALA A 76 -6.42 13.19 -2.81
C ALA A 76 -7.31 12.82 -3.99
N LEU A 77 -8.57 13.28 -4.02
CA LEU A 77 -9.57 12.95 -5.05
C LEU A 77 -9.88 11.44 -5.21
N TYR A 78 -9.49 10.62 -4.24
CA TYR A 78 -9.89 9.21 -4.09
C TYR A 78 -9.82 8.77 -2.62
N ASP A 79 -10.54 7.70 -2.29
CA ASP A 79 -10.65 7.20 -0.92
C ASP A 79 -9.46 6.34 -0.49
N ALA A 80 -9.15 6.39 0.80
CA ALA A 80 -8.09 5.58 1.38
C ALA A 80 -8.50 4.10 1.45
N PHE A 81 -7.59 3.21 1.05
CA PHE A 81 -7.79 1.78 1.17
C PHE A 81 -7.22 1.25 2.49
N TYR A 82 -8.06 0.57 3.28
CA TYR A 82 -7.71 0.01 4.58
C TYR A 82 -7.57 -1.52 4.56
N GLY A 83 -7.70 -2.17 3.41
CA GLY A 83 -7.70 -3.64 3.31
C GLY A 83 -6.33 -4.29 3.16
N GLY A 84 -5.24 -3.61 3.54
CA GLY A 84 -3.86 -4.09 3.37
C GLY A 84 -3.44 -5.16 4.38
N PHE A 85 -4.24 -6.22 4.53
CA PHE A 85 -3.98 -7.34 5.43
C PHE A 85 -3.10 -8.42 4.79
N GLU A 86 -2.06 -8.80 5.51
CA GLU A 86 -1.06 -9.81 5.15
C GLU A 86 -0.99 -10.91 6.20
N PRO A 87 -1.93 -11.87 6.18
CA PRO A 87 -1.86 -13.02 7.05
C PRO A 87 -0.72 -13.96 6.65
N ARG A 88 -0.07 -14.55 7.65
CA ARG A 88 0.97 -15.57 7.54
C ARG A 88 0.62 -16.69 8.51
N VAL A 89 0.52 -17.91 8.01
CA VAL A 89 0.21 -19.08 8.84
C VAL A 89 1.18 -20.18 8.47
N GLY A 90 1.84 -20.75 9.48
CA GLY A 90 2.77 -21.86 9.33
C GLY A 90 2.58 -22.90 10.42
N PHE A 91 3.14 -24.07 10.20
CA PHE A 91 3.22 -25.13 11.19
C PHE A 91 4.54 -25.86 11.12
N ALA A 92 4.95 -26.40 12.26
CA ALA A 92 6.03 -27.36 12.39
C ALA A 92 5.55 -28.52 13.25
N TRP A 93 5.63 -29.73 12.72
CA TRP A 93 5.13 -30.93 13.37
C TRP A 93 6.16 -32.06 13.32
N THR A 94 6.37 -32.73 14.46
CA THR A 94 7.32 -33.83 14.62
C THR A 94 6.55 -35.12 14.93
N PRO A 95 6.00 -35.82 13.93
CA PRO A 95 5.19 -37.03 14.16
C PRO A 95 5.99 -38.22 14.71
N SER A 96 7.32 -38.22 14.58
CA SER A 96 8.22 -39.20 15.21
C SER A 96 9.63 -38.62 15.33
N ASP A 97 10.51 -39.28 16.08
CA ASP A 97 11.89 -38.86 16.34
C ASP A 97 12.77 -38.73 15.09
N LYS A 98 12.29 -39.19 13.93
CA LYS A 98 13.02 -39.20 12.66
C LYS A 98 12.56 -38.13 11.68
N TRP A 99 11.37 -37.55 11.88
CA TRP A 99 10.74 -36.70 10.88
C TRP A 99 10.22 -35.41 11.48
N VAL A 100 10.49 -34.30 10.79
CA VAL A 100 9.87 -33.01 11.07
C VAL A 100 9.27 -32.47 9.78
N LEU A 101 7.95 -32.28 9.77
CA LEU A 101 7.21 -31.67 8.70
C LEU A 101 7.03 -30.18 8.99
N ARG A 102 7.27 -29.35 7.98
CA ARG A 102 7.06 -27.90 8.06
C ARG A 102 6.29 -27.45 6.84
N GLY A 103 5.36 -26.55 7.04
CA GLY A 103 4.59 -25.94 5.95
C GLY A 103 4.11 -24.57 6.35
N GLY A 104 3.80 -23.74 5.36
CA GLY A 104 3.25 -22.42 5.60
C GLY A 104 2.68 -21.77 4.35
N PHE A 105 1.86 -20.77 4.60
CA PHE A 105 1.16 -19.96 3.61
C PHE A 105 1.19 -18.49 4.06
N GLY A 106 1.30 -17.58 3.11
CA GLY A 106 1.23 -16.15 3.40
C GLY A 106 0.77 -15.35 2.20
N ILE A 107 0.05 -14.27 2.48
CA ILE A 107 -0.30 -13.25 1.50
C ILE A 107 0.57 -12.03 1.78
N VAL A 108 1.14 -11.44 0.73
CA VAL A 108 1.99 -10.26 0.81
C VAL A 108 1.59 -9.28 -0.27
N GLN A 109 1.68 -7.98 0.03
CA GLN A 109 1.47 -6.94 -0.96
C GLN A 109 2.80 -6.35 -1.42
N TYR A 110 2.82 -5.89 -2.66
CA TYR A 110 3.97 -5.18 -3.21
C TYR A 110 3.48 -3.85 -3.76
N MET A 111 4.27 -2.81 -3.58
CA MET A 111 4.06 -1.59 -4.34
C MET A 111 4.39 -1.85 -5.80
N GLU A 112 3.36 -1.91 -6.64
CA GLU A 112 3.57 -1.72 -8.06
C GLU A 112 4.08 -0.29 -8.30
N GLY A 113 5.22 -0.18 -8.98
CA GLY A 113 5.85 1.11 -9.24
C GLY A 113 4.86 1.99 -10.00
N THR A 114 4.35 3.03 -9.34
CA THR A 114 3.39 3.98 -9.92
C THR A 114 3.99 4.60 -11.18
N GLY A 115 3.69 4.01 -12.34
CA GLY A 115 4.08 4.54 -13.64
C GLY A 115 3.59 5.98 -13.74
N LYS A 116 4.42 6.87 -14.32
CA LYS A 116 4.12 8.31 -14.41
C LYS A 116 2.68 8.58 -14.89
N ASN A 117 2.22 7.79 -15.87
CA ASN A 117 0.93 7.88 -16.54
C ASN A 117 -0.32 7.64 -15.67
N LEU A 118 -0.19 7.10 -14.44
CA LEU A 118 -1.32 6.91 -13.52
C LEU A 118 -1.49 8.08 -12.53
N ARG A 119 -0.65 9.12 -12.62
CA ARG A 119 -0.70 10.26 -11.71
C ARG A 119 -1.71 11.27 -12.22
N LEU A 120 -2.70 11.60 -11.38
CA LEU A 120 -3.73 12.62 -11.65
C LEU A 120 -3.14 14.00 -12.01
N THR A 121 -1.90 14.30 -11.62
CA THR A 121 -1.18 15.52 -12.05
C THR A 121 -0.76 15.53 -13.52
N GLN A 122 -0.91 14.41 -14.23
CA GLN A 122 -0.59 14.31 -15.65
C GLN A 122 -1.82 14.40 -16.55
N ASN A 123 -3.04 14.50 -15.99
CA ASN A 123 -4.23 14.72 -16.80
C ASN A 123 -4.23 16.20 -17.26
N PRO A 124 -3.95 16.50 -18.53
CA PRO A 124 -4.06 17.87 -19.02
C PRO A 124 -5.54 18.28 -18.99
N PRO A 125 -5.86 19.58 -18.87
CA PRO A 125 -7.20 20.07 -19.19
C PRO A 125 -7.57 19.79 -20.65
#